data_AF-A0A2S5TBX3-F1
#
_entry.id   AF-A0A2S5TBX3-F1
#
_cell.length_a   1.000
_cell.length_b   1.000
_cell.length_c   1.000
_cell.angle_alpha   90.00
_cell.angle_beta   90.00
_cell.angle_gamma   90.00
#
_symmetry.space_group_name_H-M   'P 1'
#
loop_
_entity.id
_entity.type
_entity.pdbx_description
1 polymer ?
#
loop_
_entity_poly.entity_id
_entity_poly.type
_entity_poly.pdbx_seq_one_letter_code
_entity_poly.pdbx_strand_id
1 'polypeptide(L)'
;MISRRFRIATLLLVVTLASCASTPEAPVPSASRVGVVSLLGDTLHTVFVGATVFTNENRDAPVPDWGLDDQGREHLLSALRQRGYTAGPIKLGAGGVEARYQRDSGPRAEYAGLDVAALREMGRQQGYTMLVVLSRATPGAGDPHASHMIPGYGIYRRSVFGAKFSCTYTLADVLRIDVASGEVVRRGLLPCKGWESGMPEFQQDYLRYSPSEREILRGKFSQRLQERLDEAFGRIGL
;
A
#
# COMPACT_ATOMS: atom_id res chain seq x y z
N MET A 1 45.18 -2.72 -60.89
CA MET A 1 45.40 -2.23 -59.51
C MET A 1 44.18 -1.45 -59.06
N ILE A 2 43.22 -2.08 -58.38
CA ILE A 2 41.99 -1.45 -57.86
C ILE A 2 41.86 -1.86 -56.38
N SER A 3 41.81 -0.86 -55.50
CA SER A 3 42.11 -0.99 -54.07
C SER A 3 40.95 -1.50 -53.22
N ARG A 4 41.24 -2.55 -52.44
CA ARG A 4 40.42 -3.36 -51.52
C ARG A 4 39.98 -2.69 -50.19
N ARG A 5 39.72 -1.39 -50.12
CA ARG A 5 39.54 -0.71 -48.81
C ARG A 5 38.19 0.00 -48.64
N PHE A 6 37.05 -0.69 -48.72
CA PHE A 6 35.75 -0.06 -48.41
C PHE A 6 34.63 -1.07 -48.09
N ARG A 7 34.84 -2.04 -47.19
CA ARG A 7 33.76 -2.97 -46.75
C ARG A 7 33.82 -3.41 -45.29
N ILE A 8 34.43 -2.61 -44.40
CA ILE A 8 34.50 -2.92 -42.96
C ILE A 8 34.18 -1.65 -42.16
N ALA A 9 32.94 -1.19 -42.23
CA ALA A 9 32.46 -0.11 -41.34
C ALA A 9 30.96 -0.19 -41.03
N THR A 10 30.19 -1.04 -41.71
CA THR A 10 28.72 -1.06 -41.62
C THR A 10 28.18 -2.36 -41.00
N LEU A 11 28.90 -2.94 -40.03
CA LEU A 11 28.48 -4.20 -39.40
C LEU A 11 28.65 -4.22 -37.87
N LEU A 12 28.78 -3.05 -37.24
CA LEU A 12 28.97 -2.92 -35.79
C LEU A 12 27.97 -1.98 -35.09
N LEU A 13 26.82 -1.70 -35.71
CA LEU A 13 25.79 -0.80 -35.16
C LEU A 13 24.40 -1.46 -35.03
N VAL A 14 24.32 -2.78 -34.94
CA VAL A 14 23.04 -3.52 -34.79
C VAL A 14 22.96 -4.34 -33.49
N VAL A 15 24.03 -4.43 -32.70
CA VAL A 15 24.09 -5.35 -31.54
C VAL A 15 23.70 -4.70 -30.20
N THR A 16 23.44 -3.39 -30.13
CA THR A 16 23.16 -2.71 -28.85
C THR A 16 21.67 -2.47 -28.54
N LEU A 17 20.73 -2.94 -29.37
CA LEU A 17 19.29 -2.79 -29.12
C LEU A 17 18.65 -3.99 -28.38
N ALA A 18 19.41 -5.01 -28.03
CA ALA A 18 18.91 -6.20 -27.35
C ALA A 18 19.36 -6.25 -25.88
N SER A 19 18.76 -5.42 -25.00
CA SER A 19 18.60 -5.78 -23.58
C SER A 19 17.87 -4.69 -22.79
N CYS A 20 16.58 -4.57 -23.02
CA CYS A 20 15.62 -4.31 -21.96
C CYS A 20 14.45 -5.28 -22.14
N ALA A 21 14.73 -6.56 -22.36
CA ALA A 21 13.72 -7.59 -22.19
C ALA A 21 13.59 -7.80 -20.68
N SER A 22 12.67 -7.06 -20.06
CA SER A 22 12.26 -7.27 -18.68
C SER A 22 11.89 -8.75 -18.56
N THR A 23 12.74 -9.54 -17.91
CA THR A 23 12.50 -10.96 -17.70
C THR A 23 11.14 -11.10 -17.00
N PRO A 24 10.18 -11.83 -17.57
CA PRO A 24 8.91 -12.08 -16.90
C PRO A 24 9.21 -12.69 -15.53
N GLU A 25 8.58 -12.14 -14.50
CA GLU A 25 8.69 -12.65 -13.14
C GLU A 25 8.22 -14.12 -13.14
N ALA A 26 9.06 -15.03 -12.63
CA ALA A 26 8.72 -16.44 -12.64
C ALA A 26 7.45 -16.67 -11.80
N PRO A 27 6.46 -17.41 -12.30
CA PRO A 27 5.23 -17.65 -11.56
C PRO A 27 5.53 -18.40 -10.26
N VAL A 28 4.94 -17.92 -9.17
CA VAL A 28 5.07 -18.54 -7.85
C VAL A 28 4.41 -19.93 -7.89
N PRO A 29 5.06 -20.99 -7.39
CA PRO A 29 4.44 -22.31 -7.34
C PRO A 29 3.16 -22.28 -6.51
N SER A 30 2.04 -22.78 -7.06
CA SER A 30 0.74 -22.83 -6.39
C SER A 30 0.72 -23.66 -5.09
N ALA A 31 1.70 -24.55 -4.91
CA ALA A 31 1.90 -25.33 -3.68
C ALA A 31 2.47 -24.52 -2.49
N SER A 32 2.70 -23.22 -2.67
CA SER A 32 3.27 -22.36 -1.61
C SER A 32 2.30 -22.16 -0.45
N ARG A 33 2.83 -22.20 0.77
CA ARG A 33 2.10 -21.81 1.99
C ARG A 33 2.29 -20.32 2.21
N VAL A 34 1.22 -19.56 2.09
CA VAL A 34 1.26 -18.09 2.13
C VAL A 34 0.74 -17.57 3.48
N GLY A 35 1.59 -16.83 4.18
CA GLY A 35 1.22 -16.11 5.38
C GLY A 35 0.71 -14.72 5.04
N VAL A 36 -0.44 -14.32 5.57
CA VAL A 36 -0.97 -12.96 5.38
C VAL A 36 -0.91 -12.19 6.67
N VAL A 37 -0.45 -10.94 6.59
CA VAL A 37 -0.47 -9.99 7.69
C VAL A 37 -0.97 -8.64 7.18
N SER A 38 -1.79 -7.98 7.98
CA SER A 38 -2.16 -6.59 7.78
C SER A 38 -1.56 -5.76 8.92
N LEU A 39 -1.03 -4.60 8.56
CA LEU A 39 -0.37 -3.62 9.40
C LEU A 39 -0.87 -2.21 9.03
N LEU A 40 -2.11 -2.10 8.58
CA LEU A 40 -2.74 -0.83 8.20
C LEU A 40 -3.05 0.01 9.46
N GLY A 41 -3.43 -0.66 10.55
CA GLY A 41 -3.75 -0.04 11.83
C GLY A 41 -5.20 0.47 11.95
N ASP A 42 -5.48 1.09 13.08
CA ASP A 42 -6.82 1.54 13.51
C ASP A 42 -6.91 3.06 13.67
N THR A 43 -6.04 3.81 13.01
CA THR A 43 -6.02 5.28 13.09
C THR A 43 -6.54 5.89 11.79
N LEU A 44 -7.57 6.72 11.91
CA LEU A 44 -8.07 7.56 10.83
C LEU A 44 -7.31 8.89 10.82
N HIS A 45 -6.70 9.21 9.69
CA HIS A 45 -6.04 10.50 9.47
C HIS A 45 -6.99 11.50 8.81
N THR A 46 -7.02 12.73 9.31
CA THR A 46 -7.81 13.82 8.75
C THR A 46 -6.84 14.92 8.34
N VAL A 47 -6.70 15.14 7.04
CA VAL A 47 -5.75 16.09 6.45
C VAL A 47 -6.53 17.20 5.76
N PHE A 48 -6.31 18.44 6.21
CA PHE A 48 -6.85 19.63 5.58
C PHE A 48 -5.71 20.50 5.05
N VAL A 49 -5.77 20.82 3.76
CA VAL A 49 -4.85 21.74 3.08
C VAL A 49 -5.63 22.97 2.64
N GLY A 50 -5.36 24.09 3.30
CA GLY A 50 -6.00 25.35 2.97
C GLY A 50 -5.28 26.13 1.87
N ALA A 51 -5.76 27.35 1.61
CA ALA A 51 -5.15 28.24 0.61
C ALA A 51 -3.73 28.73 1.00
N THR A 52 -3.40 28.65 2.29
CA THR A 52 -2.09 29.08 2.84
C THR A 52 -1.55 27.98 3.76
N VAL A 53 -0.24 27.93 3.96
CA VAL A 53 0.38 26.96 4.87
C VAL A 53 -0.10 27.08 6.32
N PHE A 54 -0.57 28.26 6.73
CA PHE A 54 -1.06 28.54 8.09
C PHE A 54 -2.42 27.90 8.39
N THR A 55 -3.14 27.46 7.37
CA THR A 55 -4.44 26.83 7.52
C THR A 55 -4.37 25.32 7.30
N ASN A 56 -3.17 24.74 7.20
CA ASN A 56 -3.01 23.30 7.10
C ASN A 56 -3.21 22.66 8.48
N GLU A 57 -4.01 21.61 8.53
CA GLU A 57 -4.33 20.89 9.77
C GLU A 57 -4.30 19.39 9.54
N ASN A 58 -3.71 18.66 10.48
CA ASN A 58 -3.74 17.21 10.53
C ASN A 58 -4.28 16.76 11.88
N ARG A 59 -5.20 15.80 11.88
CA ARG A 59 -5.79 15.21 13.08
C ARG A 59 -5.90 13.70 12.94
N ASP A 60 -5.61 13.01 14.03
CA ASP A 60 -5.72 11.56 14.10
C ASP A 60 -6.86 11.19 15.05
N ALA A 61 -7.61 10.15 14.69
CA ALA A 61 -8.67 9.61 15.53
C ALA A 61 -8.58 8.07 15.56
N PRO A 62 -8.62 7.44 16.73
CA PRO A 62 -8.72 5.98 16.83
C PRO A 62 -10.10 5.53 16.35
N VAL A 63 -10.11 4.53 15.46
CA VAL A 63 -11.30 3.88 14.89
C VAL A 63 -11.18 2.35 14.91
N PRO A 64 -10.87 1.73 16.08
CA PRO A 64 -10.69 0.28 16.19
C PRO A 64 -11.94 -0.51 15.81
N ASP A 65 -13.12 0.09 15.97
CA ASP A 65 -14.42 -0.47 15.62
C ASP A 65 -14.65 -0.60 14.10
N TRP A 66 -13.81 0.03 13.27
CA TRP A 66 -13.94 -0.07 11.82
C TRP A 66 -13.46 -1.40 11.26
N GLY A 67 -12.53 -2.07 11.94
CA GLY A 67 -12.04 -3.39 11.53
C GLY A 67 -11.40 -3.43 10.13
N LEU A 68 -10.92 -2.30 9.60
CA LEU A 68 -10.37 -2.25 8.24
C LEU A 68 -9.12 -3.11 8.04
N ASP A 69 -8.29 -3.23 9.09
CA ASP A 69 -7.09 -4.06 9.06
C ASP A 69 -7.45 -5.56 8.91
N ASP A 70 -8.37 -6.03 9.75
CA ASP A 70 -8.92 -7.38 9.67
C ASP A 70 -9.61 -7.62 8.31
N GLN A 71 -10.42 -6.66 7.86
CA GLN A 71 -11.09 -6.75 6.58
C GLN A 71 -10.09 -6.89 5.42
N GLY A 72 -9.03 -6.08 5.40
CA GLY A 72 -7.97 -6.17 4.40
C GLY A 72 -7.24 -7.51 4.41
N ARG A 73 -6.93 -8.03 5.60
CA ARG A 73 -6.33 -9.36 5.78
C ARG A 73 -7.24 -10.47 5.24
N GLU A 74 -8.51 -10.48 5.63
CA GLU A 74 -9.46 -11.51 5.20
C GLU A 74 -9.73 -11.46 3.70
N HIS A 75 -9.77 -10.26 3.11
CA HIS A 75 -9.87 -10.09 1.66
C HIS A 75 -8.69 -10.73 0.93
N LEU A 76 -7.45 -10.44 1.37
CA LEU A 76 -6.24 -11.05 0.79
C LEU A 76 -6.20 -12.57 0.99
N LEU A 77 -6.58 -13.07 2.17
CA LEU A 77 -6.68 -14.51 2.42
C LEU A 77 -7.68 -15.19 1.48
N SER A 78 -8.85 -14.60 1.30
CA SER A 78 -9.87 -15.09 0.37
C SER A 78 -9.34 -15.12 -1.06
N ALA A 79 -8.75 -14.02 -1.53
CA ALA A 79 -8.20 -13.91 -2.88
C ALA A 79 -7.07 -14.94 -3.15
N LEU A 80 -6.18 -15.17 -2.19
CA LEU A 80 -5.15 -16.21 -2.27
C LEU A 80 -5.76 -17.62 -2.37
N ARG A 81 -6.74 -17.93 -1.52
CA ARG A 81 -7.38 -19.26 -1.52
C ARG A 81 -8.11 -19.53 -2.84
N GLN A 82 -8.76 -18.53 -3.40
CA GLN A 82 -9.42 -18.63 -4.71
C GLN A 82 -8.44 -18.94 -5.85
N ARG A 83 -7.16 -18.55 -5.72
CA ARG A 83 -6.08 -18.88 -6.67
C ARG A 83 -5.37 -20.21 -6.37
N GLY A 84 -5.84 -20.96 -5.38
CA GLY A 84 -5.33 -22.29 -5.03
C GLY A 84 -4.16 -22.31 -4.03
N TYR A 85 -3.76 -21.15 -3.47
CA TYR A 85 -2.74 -21.12 -2.43
C TYR A 85 -3.26 -21.64 -1.10
N THR A 86 -2.39 -22.29 -0.33
CA THR A 86 -2.66 -22.57 1.09
C THR A 86 -2.35 -21.33 1.92
N ALA A 87 -3.35 -20.48 2.13
CA ALA A 87 -3.18 -19.20 2.81
C ALA A 87 -3.77 -19.15 4.23
N GLY A 88 -3.00 -18.59 5.17
CA GLY A 88 -3.38 -18.42 6.57
C GLY A 88 -2.85 -17.12 7.19
N PRO A 89 -3.47 -16.63 8.27
CA PRO A 89 -2.99 -15.44 8.96
C PRO A 89 -1.65 -15.73 9.66
N ILE A 90 -0.75 -14.74 9.67
CA ILE A 90 0.45 -14.74 10.51
C ILE A 90 0.06 -14.30 11.92
N LYS A 91 0.47 -15.09 12.92
CA LYS A 91 0.37 -14.67 14.32
C LYS A 91 1.56 -13.78 14.66
N LEU A 92 1.31 -12.50 14.98
CA LEU A 92 2.37 -11.50 15.20
C LEU A 92 3.06 -11.59 16.57
N GLY A 93 2.54 -12.39 17.51
CA GLY A 93 3.06 -12.52 18.86
C GLY A 93 2.88 -11.26 19.72
N ALA A 94 2.80 -11.42 21.04
CA ALA A 94 2.71 -10.27 21.94
C ALA A 94 4.02 -9.45 21.88
N GLY A 95 3.95 -8.18 21.43
CA GLY A 95 5.06 -7.21 21.50
C GLY A 95 6.10 -7.24 20.37
N GLY A 96 5.88 -8.00 19.29
CA GLY A 96 6.87 -8.24 18.24
C GLY A 96 7.00 -7.12 17.20
N VAL A 97 6.17 -7.18 16.16
CA VAL A 97 6.28 -6.29 14.98
C VAL A 97 5.17 -5.25 14.95
N GLU A 98 3.94 -5.62 15.31
CA GLU A 98 2.79 -4.71 15.31
C GLU A 98 2.99 -3.53 16.26
N ALA A 99 3.37 -3.81 17.51
CA ALA A 99 3.57 -2.79 18.53
C ALA A 99 4.74 -1.84 18.20
N ARG A 100 5.75 -2.29 17.44
CA ARG A 100 6.83 -1.43 16.95
C ARG A 100 6.35 -0.59 15.77
N TYR A 101 5.67 -1.22 14.82
CA TYR A 101 5.13 -0.57 13.64
C TYR A 101 4.07 0.50 14.00
N GLN A 102 3.21 0.24 14.98
CA GLN A 102 2.19 1.20 15.45
C GLN A 102 2.77 2.36 16.26
N ARG A 103 3.85 2.13 17.03
CA ARG A 103 4.49 3.19 17.84
C ARG A 103 5.13 4.28 16.97
N ASP A 104 5.61 3.87 15.81
CA ASP A 104 6.24 4.74 14.84
C ASP A 104 5.22 5.23 13.78
N SER A 105 4.05 5.72 14.20
CA SER A 105 2.97 6.18 13.30
C SER A 105 2.71 7.68 13.28
N GLY A 106 3.41 8.48 14.07
CA GLY A 106 3.25 9.93 14.06
C GLY A 106 3.74 10.62 12.77
N PRO A 107 3.41 11.91 12.55
CA PRO A 107 3.86 12.68 11.38
C PRO A 107 5.38 12.86 11.28
N ARG A 108 6.14 12.51 12.34
CA ARG A 108 7.60 12.44 12.38
C ARG A 108 8.15 11.02 12.47
N ALA A 109 7.30 10.01 12.55
CA ALA A 109 7.71 8.61 12.60
C ALA A 109 8.01 8.06 11.19
N GLU A 110 8.71 8.91 10.46
CA GLU A 110 8.76 9.00 9.01
C GLU A 110 9.62 7.86 8.40
N TYR A 111 10.18 6.96 9.22
CA TYR A 111 11.25 6.06 8.76
C TYR A 111 11.31 4.67 9.40
N ALA A 112 10.33 4.26 10.21
CA ALA A 112 10.30 2.87 10.69
C ALA A 112 9.85 1.96 9.54
N GLY A 113 10.80 1.65 8.67
CA GLY A 113 10.62 0.68 7.60
C GLY A 113 10.09 -0.63 8.15
N LEU A 114 9.31 -1.33 7.34
CA LEU A 114 8.86 -2.67 7.64
C LEU A 114 10.07 -3.56 7.99
N ASP A 115 10.08 -4.17 9.18
CA ASP A 115 11.13 -5.11 9.57
C ASP A 115 10.93 -6.44 8.84
N VAL A 116 11.37 -6.46 7.58
CA VAL A 116 11.25 -7.62 6.67
C VAL A 116 11.95 -8.83 7.27
N ALA A 117 13.06 -8.67 7.98
CA ALA A 117 13.78 -9.77 8.60
C ALA A 117 12.94 -10.42 9.71
N ALA A 118 12.33 -9.62 10.60
CA ALA A 118 11.44 -10.13 11.64
C ALA A 118 10.19 -10.81 11.06
N LEU A 119 9.58 -10.21 10.02
CA LEU A 119 8.43 -10.82 9.35
C LEU A 119 8.78 -12.18 8.73
N ARG A 120 9.91 -12.27 8.02
CA ARG A 120 10.39 -13.52 7.43
C ARG A 120 10.63 -14.58 8.50
N GLU A 121 11.26 -14.21 9.60
CA GLU A 121 11.52 -15.14 10.69
C GLU A 121 10.21 -15.67 11.30
N MET A 122 9.22 -14.80 11.53
CA MET A 122 7.89 -15.23 11.98
C MET A 122 7.19 -16.13 10.96
N GLY A 123 7.29 -15.81 9.66
CA GLY A 123 6.77 -16.63 8.58
C GLY A 123 7.38 -18.03 8.56
N ARG A 124 8.72 -18.09 8.65
CA ARG A 124 9.51 -19.31 8.69
C ARG A 124 9.13 -20.19 9.88
N GLN A 125 9.03 -19.60 11.07
CA GLN A 125 8.62 -20.31 12.29
C GLN A 125 7.21 -20.90 12.20
N GLN A 126 6.32 -20.28 11.42
CA GLN A 126 4.96 -20.76 11.19
C GLN A 126 4.81 -21.63 9.93
N GLY A 127 5.93 -21.97 9.27
CA GLY A 127 5.95 -22.86 8.11
C GLY A 127 5.41 -22.24 6.81
N TYR A 128 5.43 -20.92 6.69
CA TYR A 128 5.10 -20.22 5.45
C TYR A 128 6.35 -20.09 4.56
N THR A 129 6.16 -20.23 3.26
CA THR A 129 7.22 -20.05 2.24
C THR A 129 7.17 -18.66 1.61
N MET A 130 6.05 -17.97 1.77
CA MET A 130 5.82 -16.62 1.25
C MET A 130 4.97 -15.83 2.23
N LEU A 131 5.17 -14.51 2.26
CA LEU A 131 4.30 -13.59 2.97
C LEU A 131 3.64 -12.61 2.01
N VAL A 132 2.38 -12.30 2.27
CA VAL A 132 1.69 -11.14 1.72
C VAL A 132 1.41 -10.18 2.86
N VAL A 133 1.94 -8.97 2.75
CA VAL A 133 1.86 -7.94 3.79
C VAL A 133 1.07 -6.76 3.24
N LEU A 134 -0.03 -6.40 3.90
CA LEU A 134 -0.67 -5.09 3.73
C LEU A 134 -0.05 -4.14 4.76
N SER A 135 0.68 -3.12 4.32
CA SER A 135 1.30 -2.15 5.22
C SER A 135 0.90 -0.73 4.85
N ARG A 136 1.16 0.23 5.74
CA ARG A 136 1.11 1.65 5.36
C ARG A 136 2.21 1.93 4.33
N ALA A 137 1.96 2.85 3.41
CA ALA A 137 2.91 3.10 2.33
C ALA A 137 4.21 3.70 2.89
N THR A 138 5.33 3.40 2.26
CA THR A 138 6.58 4.14 2.56
C THR A 138 6.53 5.52 1.89
N PRO A 139 6.90 6.61 2.59
CA PRO A 139 6.99 7.94 2.00
C PRO A 139 7.83 7.95 0.72
N GLY A 140 7.39 8.73 -0.29
CA GLY A 140 8.11 8.86 -1.57
C GLY A 140 7.72 7.85 -2.65
N ALA A 141 6.71 6.99 -2.43
CA ALA A 141 6.16 6.09 -3.44
C ALA A 141 5.32 6.83 -4.50
N GLY A 142 5.99 7.61 -5.37
CA GLY A 142 5.55 7.89 -6.75
C GLY A 142 4.36 8.83 -6.98
N ASP A 143 3.54 9.18 -5.99
CA ASP A 143 2.43 10.14 -6.16
C ASP A 143 2.81 11.53 -5.63
N PRO A 144 2.94 12.57 -6.49
CA PRO A 144 3.24 13.92 -6.04
C PRO A 144 2.16 14.50 -5.10
N HIS A 145 0.93 13.99 -5.15
CA HIS A 145 -0.16 14.37 -4.25
C HIS A 145 -0.10 13.65 -2.89
N ALA A 146 0.62 12.53 -2.79
CA ALA A 146 0.82 11.82 -1.52
C ALA A 146 1.71 12.60 -0.55
N SER A 147 2.43 13.63 -1.01
CA SER A 147 3.29 14.48 -0.17
C SER A 147 2.57 15.18 0.99
N HIS A 148 1.25 15.32 0.91
CA HIS A 148 0.43 15.89 1.98
C HIS A 148 -0.36 14.85 2.78
N MET A 149 -0.36 13.58 2.37
CA MET A 149 -1.15 12.53 3.00
C MET A 149 -0.29 11.72 3.97
N ILE A 150 -0.90 11.30 5.08
CA ILE A 150 -0.24 10.44 6.07
C ILE A 150 -0.45 8.98 5.66
N PRO A 151 0.60 8.14 5.58
CA PRO A 151 0.46 6.71 5.27
C PRO A 151 -0.54 6.00 6.18
N GLY A 152 -1.41 5.17 5.60
CA GLY A 152 -2.59 4.62 6.26
C GLY A 152 -3.86 4.94 5.48
N TYR A 153 -4.94 5.24 6.18
CA TYR A 153 -6.19 5.69 5.55
C TYR A 153 -6.68 6.97 6.21
N GLY A 154 -7.37 7.78 5.44
CA GLY A 154 -7.77 9.09 5.92
C GLY A 154 -8.71 9.86 5.02
N ILE A 155 -9.19 10.99 5.52
CA ILE A 155 -9.95 11.97 4.76
C ILE A 155 -8.98 13.07 4.38
N TYR A 156 -8.82 13.31 3.09
CA TYR A 156 -8.06 14.43 2.57
C TYR A 156 -9.02 15.49 2.04
N ARG A 157 -8.87 16.74 2.51
CA ARG A 157 -9.58 17.89 1.99
C ARG A 157 -8.61 18.99 1.59
N ARG A 158 -8.88 19.60 0.45
CA ARG A 158 -8.20 20.80 -0.04
C ARG A 158 -9.19 21.92 -0.26
N SER A 159 -8.84 23.14 0.14
CA SER A 159 -9.61 24.33 -0.22
C SER A 159 -8.73 25.40 -0.87
N VAL A 160 -9.17 25.88 -2.04
CA VAL A 160 -8.48 26.91 -2.82
C VAL A 160 -9.53 27.84 -3.42
N PHE A 161 -9.43 29.15 -3.16
CA PHE A 161 -10.36 30.17 -3.65
C PHE A 161 -11.86 29.82 -3.45
N GLY A 162 -12.22 29.30 -2.28
CA GLY A 162 -13.59 28.92 -1.94
C GLY A 162 -14.07 27.58 -2.50
N ALA A 163 -13.36 27.00 -3.48
CA ALA A 163 -13.58 25.62 -3.90
C ALA A 163 -13.14 24.65 -2.79
N LYS A 164 -13.91 23.59 -2.58
CA LYS A 164 -13.67 22.53 -1.59
C LYS A 164 -13.61 21.20 -2.32
N PHE A 165 -12.52 20.47 -2.10
CA PHE A 165 -12.26 19.18 -2.72
C PHE A 165 -11.99 18.17 -1.62
N SER A 166 -12.70 17.04 -1.58
CA SER A 166 -12.51 16.02 -0.55
C SER A 166 -12.43 14.63 -1.18
N CYS A 167 -11.62 13.75 -0.61
CA CYS A 167 -11.63 12.32 -0.90
C CYS A 167 -11.29 11.53 0.37
N THR A 168 -11.82 10.31 0.47
CA THR A 168 -11.23 9.28 1.31
C THR A 168 -9.99 8.72 0.60
N TYR A 169 -8.94 8.41 1.34
CA TYR A 169 -7.73 7.86 0.78
C TYR A 169 -7.26 6.60 1.52
N THR A 170 -6.56 5.74 0.78
CA THR A 170 -5.80 4.61 1.33
C THR A 170 -4.40 4.66 0.75
N LEU A 171 -3.45 5.13 1.55
CA LEU A 171 -2.03 5.23 1.23
C LEU A 171 -1.29 4.06 1.90
N ALA A 172 -1.32 2.92 1.23
CA ALA A 172 -0.81 1.64 1.71
C ALA A 172 0.03 0.94 0.64
N ASP A 173 0.77 -0.09 1.03
CA ASP A 173 1.51 -0.99 0.16
C ASP A 173 1.00 -2.43 0.35
N VAL A 174 0.94 -3.19 -0.75
CA VAL A 174 0.88 -4.65 -0.70
C VAL A 174 2.25 -5.18 -1.09
N LEU A 175 2.86 -5.97 -0.21
CA LEU A 175 4.17 -6.57 -0.42
C LEU A 175 4.03 -8.08 -0.53
N ARG A 176 4.72 -8.67 -1.51
CA ARG A 176 5.02 -10.09 -1.58
C ARG A 176 6.46 -10.28 -1.11
N ILE A 177 6.68 -11.12 -0.12
CA ILE A 177 8.00 -11.41 0.45
C ILE A 177 8.27 -12.90 0.33
N ASP A 178 9.35 -13.26 -0.36
CA ASP A 178 9.86 -14.64 -0.33
C ASP A 178 10.55 -14.91 1.01
N VAL A 179 10.12 -15.95 1.73
CA VAL A 179 10.64 -16.20 3.08
C VAL A 179 12.10 -16.66 3.03
N ALA A 180 12.50 -17.41 2.01
CA ALA A 180 13.84 -18.00 1.91
C ALA A 180 14.88 -16.99 1.43
N SER A 181 14.62 -16.28 0.33
CA SER A 181 15.54 -15.30 -0.26
C SER A 181 15.44 -13.92 0.40
N GLY A 182 14.25 -13.56 0.89
CA GLY A 182 13.95 -12.21 1.36
C GLY A 182 13.70 -11.21 0.25
N GLU A 183 13.54 -11.67 -0.98
CA GLU A 183 13.10 -10.84 -2.10
C GLU A 183 11.74 -10.21 -1.78
N VAL A 184 11.61 -8.91 -2.08
CA VAL A 184 10.40 -8.13 -1.83
C VAL A 184 9.90 -7.54 -3.14
N VAL A 185 8.66 -7.87 -3.50
CA VAL A 185 7.92 -7.19 -4.57
C VAL A 185 6.87 -6.31 -3.92
N ARG A 186 6.93 -5.01 -4.21
CA ARG A 186 6.07 -3.99 -3.62
C ARG A 186 5.14 -3.38 -4.66
N ARG A 187 3.88 -3.19 -4.28
CA ARG A 187 2.92 -2.39 -5.05
C ARG A 187 2.17 -1.43 -4.12
N GLY A 188 2.31 -0.14 -4.41
CA GLY A 188 1.56 0.91 -3.73
C GLY A 188 0.10 0.94 -4.15
N LEU A 189 -0.77 1.19 -3.17
CA LEU A 189 -2.17 1.51 -3.34
C LEU A 189 -2.28 3.03 -3.53
N LEU A 190 -2.79 3.45 -4.69
CA LEU A 190 -2.94 4.87 -4.98
C LEU A 190 -4.00 5.50 -4.08
N PRO A 191 -3.73 6.66 -3.45
CA PRO A 191 -4.54 7.20 -2.37
C PRO A 191 -5.97 7.55 -2.80
N CYS A 192 -6.14 8.38 -3.84
CA CYS A 192 -7.44 8.77 -4.38
C CYS A 192 -7.47 8.58 -5.91
N LYS A 193 -8.60 8.13 -6.48
CA LYS A 193 -8.81 8.15 -7.96
C LYS A 193 -9.30 9.52 -8.46
N GLY A 194 -9.76 10.38 -7.55
CA GLY A 194 -10.33 11.69 -7.84
C GLY A 194 -11.08 12.23 -6.62
N TRP A 195 -11.76 13.37 -6.81
CA TRP A 195 -12.63 13.96 -5.79
C TRP A 195 -13.94 13.17 -5.67
N GLU A 196 -14.41 12.98 -4.45
CA GLU A 196 -15.60 12.18 -4.20
C GLU A 196 -16.85 13.03 -4.02
N SER A 197 -17.94 12.57 -4.62
CA SER A 197 -19.29 13.01 -4.28
C SER A 197 -19.84 12.23 -3.08
N GLY A 198 -20.86 12.81 -2.42
CA GLY A 198 -21.55 12.16 -1.30
C GLY A 198 -20.68 11.99 -0.05
N MET A 199 -19.59 12.76 0.06
CA MET A 199 -18.85 12.87 1.31
C MET A 199 -19.65 13.71 2.31
N PRO A 200 -19.74 13.30 3.59
CA PRO A 200 -20.17 14.19 4.66
C PRO A 200 -19.40 15.52 4.63
N GLU A 201 -20.00 16.61 5.11
CA GLU A 201 -19.26 17.86 5.22
C GLU A 201 -18.06 17.65 6.14
N PHE A 202 -16.89 18.09 5.69
CA PHE A 202 -15.65 17.83 6.40
C PHE A 202 -15.69 18.40 7.81
N GLN A 203 -15.40 17.54 8.77
CA GLN A 203 -15.19 17.92 10.15
C GLN A 203 -13.71 17.88 10.44
N GLN A 204 -13.21 18.88 11.17
CA GLN A 204 -11.83 18.88 11.64
C GLN A 204 -11.54 17.72 12.62
N ASP A 205 -12.56 17.22 13.31
CA ASP A 205 -12.46 16.15 14.29
C ASP A 205 -13.43 15.04 13.92
N TYR A 206 -12.92 13.81 13.87
CA TYR A 206 -13.73 12.62 13.60
C TYR A 206 -14.94 12.51 14.54
N LEU A 207 -14.77 12.90 15.80
CA LEU A 207 -15.83 12.81 16.81
C LEU A 207 -16.99 13.79 16.54
N ARG A 208 -16.83 14.75 15.64
CA ARG A 208 -17.90 15.67 15.24
C ARG A 208 -18.81 15.11 14.15
N TYR A 209 -18.40 14.05 13.46
CA TYR A 209 -19.32 13.35 12.56
C TYR A 209 -20.44 12.68 13.36
N SER A 210 -21.66 12.80 12.86
CA SER A 210 -22.80 12.03 13.36
C SER A 210 -22.60 10.52 13.12
N PRO A 211 -23.31 9.64 13.85
CA PRO A 211 -23.18 8.20 13.66
C PRO A 211 -23.43 7.74 12.22
N SER A 212 -24.41 8.33 11.51
CA SER A 212 -24.69 8.02 10.11
C SER A 212 -23.58 8.47 9.17
N GLU A 213 -22.97 9.64 9.41
CA GLU A 213 -21.83 10.10 8.61
C GLU A 213 -20.59 9.22 8.82
N ARG A 214 -20.33 8.78 10.07
CA ARG A 214 -19.25 7.83 10.36
C ARG A 214 -19.44 6.51 9.63
N GLU A 215 -20.69 6.03 9.54
CA GLU A 215 -21.01 4.82 8.81
C GLU A 215 -20.79 4.98 7.29
N ILE A 216 -21.19 6.13 6.72
CA ILE A 216 -20.90 6.46 5.32
C ILE A 216 -19.39 6.46 5.06
N LEU A 217 -18.60 7.08 5.94
CA LEU A 217 -17.15 7.10 5.84
C LEU A 217 -16.57 5.69 5.91
N ARG A 218 -16.95 4.90 6.92
CA ARG A 218 -16.52 3.51 7.09
C ARG A 218 -16.80 2.68 5.84
N GLY A 219 -18.01 2.77 5.29
CA GLY A 219 -18.39 2.09 4.05
C GLY A 219 -17.52 2.49 2.85
N LYS A 220 -17.24 3.79 2.69
CA LYS A 220 -16.34 4.29 1.63
C LYS A 220 -14.92 3.77 1.76
N PHE A 221 -14.34 3.78 2.97
CA PHE A 221 -13.00 3.23 3.21
C PHE A 221 -12.95 1.72 2.96
N SER A 222 -13.96 0.99 3.44
CA SER A 222 -14.10 -0.44 3.25
C SER A 222 -14.14 -0.81 1.76
N GLN A 223 -15.01 -0.14 0.99
CA GLN A 223 -15.11 -0.32 -0.45
C GLN A 223 -13.79 0.00 -1.16
N ARG A 224 -13.18 1.16 -0.83
CA ARG A 224 -11.92 1.57 -1.47
C ARG A 224 -10.80 0.59 -1.20
N LEU A 225 -10.67 0.12 0.04
CA LEU A 225 -9.64 -0.85 0.40
C LEU A 225 -9.78 -2.11 -0.46
N GLN A 226 -11.00 -2.65 -0.60
CA GLN A 226 -11.24 -3.83 -1.45
C GLN A 226 -10.86 -3.57 -2.92
N GLU A 227 -11.36 -2.49 -3.52
CA GLU A 227 -11.05 -2.12 -4.91
C GLU A 227 -9.54 -2.01 -5.16
N ARG A 228 -8.81 -1.41 -4.21
CA ARG A 228 -7.35 -1.24 -4.32
C ARG A 228 -6.59 -2.53 -4.11
N LEU A 229 -7.05 -3.38 -3.19
CA LEU A 229 -6.45 -4.69 -3.01
C LEU A 229 -6.62 -5.54 -4.27
N ASP A 230 -7.79 -5.55 -4.90
CA ASP A 230 -8.02 -6.27 -6.15
C ASP A 230 -7.07 -5.81 -7.28
N GLU A 231 -6.88 -4.49 -7.41
CA GLU A 231 -5.94 -3.91 -8.39
C GLU A 231 -4.49 -4.30 -8.11
N ALA A 232 -4.05 -4.27 -6.85
CA ALA A 232 -2.69 -4.58 -6.45
C ALA A 232 -2.38 -6.08 -6.54
N PHE A 233 -3.35 -6.91 -6.18
CA PHE A 233 -3.20 -8.36 -6.09
C PHE A 233 -2.95 -9.00 -7.46
N GLY A 234 -3.44 -8.40 -8.56
CA GLY A 234 -3.07 -8.82 -9.91
C GLY A 234 -1.66 -8.40 -10.37
N ARG A 235 -1.00 -7.48 -9.66
CA ARG A 235 0.28 -6.86 -10.06
C ARG A 235 1.50 -7.29 -9.24
N ILE A 236 1.29 -8.08 -8.19
CA ILE A 236 2.35 -8.65 -7.34
C ILE A 236 2.75 -10.08 -7.75
N GLY A 237 2.25 -10.58 -8.89
CA GLY A 237 2.63 -11.88 -9.44
C GLY A 237 2.03 -13.08 -8.70
N LEU A 238 0.83 -12.91 -8.11
CA LEU A 238 0.10 -13.96 -7.39
C LEU A 238 -1.13 -14.46 -8.15
#